data_AF-A0A1H8RGX4-F1
#
_entry.id   AF-A0A1H8RGX4-F1
#
_cell.length_a   1.000
_cell.length_b   1.000
_cell.length_c   1.000
_cell.angle_alpha   90.00
_cell.angle_beta   90.00
_cell.angle_gamma   90.00
#
_symmetry.space_group_name_H-M   'P 1'
#
loop_
_entity.id
_entity.type
_entity.pdbx_description
1 polymer ?
#
loop_
_entity_poly.entity_id
_entity_poly.type
_entity_poly.pdbx_seq_one_letter_code
_entity_poly.pdbx_strand_id
1 'polypeptide(L)' 'MSVEVLEMIKLFMPLIILQFILMVAAIIALFKTEKTNGPRWLWLLIILFVSMIGPVAFFIIGRRQE' A
#
# COMPACT_ATOMS: atom_id res chain seq x y z
N MET A 1 -18.85 18.91 18.28
CA MET A 1 -18.99 17.50 17.85
C MET A 1 -18.76 17.27 16.35
N SER A 2 -19.53 17.85 15.42
CA SER A 2 -19.32 17.60 13.97
C SER A 2 -18.10 18.30 13.36
N VAL A 3 -17.82 19.53 13.80
CA VAL A 3 -16.67 20.32 13.30
C VAL A 3 -15.31 19.79 13.76
N GLU A 4 -15.22 19.27 15.00
CA GLU A 4 -13.98 18.68 15.55
C GLU A 4 -13.55 17.44 14.77
N VAL A 5 -14.50 16.54 14.45
CA VAL A 5 -14.23 15.35 13.63
C VAL A 5 -13.73 15.73 12.24
N LEU A 6 -14.29 16.80 11.66
CA LEU A 6 -13.86 17.28 10.35
C LEU A 6 -12.43 17.81 10.37
N GLU A 7 -12.01 18.50 11.43
CA GLU A 7 -10.64 18.98 11.60
C GLU A 7 -9.64 17.83 11.80
N MET A 8 -10.03 16.80 12.57
CA MET A 8 -9.21 15.59 12.71
C MET A 8 -8.98 14.91 11.36
N ILE A 9 -10.04 14.72 10.56
CA ILE A 9 -9.90 14.11 9.22
C ILE A 9 -8.98 14.95 8.33
N LYS A 10 -9.12 16.28 8.33
CA LYS A 10 -8.27 17.16 7.52
C LYS A 10 -6.79 17.03 7.88
N LEU A 11 -6.47 16.83 9.16
CA LEU A 11 -5.10 16.62 9.62
C LEU A 11 -4.50 15.30 9.11
N PHE A 12 -5.29 14.22 9.07
CA PHE A 12 -4.85 12.91 8.58
C PHE A 12 -4.98 12.72 7.07
N MET A 13 -5.69 13.61 6.38
CA MET A 13 -5.94 13.54 4.94
C MET A 13 -4.67 13.35 4.10
N PRO A 14 -3.53 14.04 4.36
CA PRO A 14 -2.29 13.80 3.62
C PRO A 14 -1.77 12.36 3.78
N LEU A 15 -1.86 11.80 5.00
CA LEU A 15 -1.43 10.44 5.29
C LEU A 15 -2.32 9.41 4.59
N ILE A 16 -3.64 9.63 4.58
CA ILE A 16 -4.60 8.76 3.88
C ILE A 16 -4.35 8.77 2.38
N ILE A 17 -4.13 9.95 1.78
CA ILE A 17 -3.81 10.08 0.35
C ILE A 17 -2.49 9.38 0.03
N LEU A 18 -1.45 9.59 0.84
CA LEU A 18 -0.15 8.93 0.67
C LEU A 18 -0.29 7.40 0.75
N GLN A 19 -1.05 6.90 1.73
CA GLN A 19 -1.33 5.48 1.88
C GLN A 19 -2.04 4.92 0.64
N PHE A 20 -3.03 5.63 0.11
CA PHE A 20 -3.75 5.21 -1.09
C PHE A 20 -2.86 5.19 -2.33
N ILE A 21 -2.04 6.23 -2.53
CA ILE A 21 -1.08 6.31 -3.63
C ILE A 21 -0.10 5.14 -3.54
N LEU A 22 0.47 4.89 -2.36
CA LEU A 22 1.42 3.82 -2.14
C LEU A 22 0.81 2.44 -2.40
N MET A 23 -0.42 2.21 -1.92
CA MET A 23 -1.16 0.98 -2.16
C MET A 23 -1.41 0.75 -3.65
N VAL A 24 -1.95 1.75 -4.36
CA VAL A 24 -2.21 1.66 -5.81
C VAL A 24 -0.91 1.43 -6.59
N ALA A 25 0.15 2.18 -6.26
CA ALA A 25 1.46 1.99 -6.87
C ALA A 25 2.01 0.57 -6.65
N ALA A 26 1.86 0.02 -5.45
CA ALA A 26 2.29 -1.35 -5.14
C ALA A 26 1.48 -2.39 -5.92
N ILE A 27 0.16 -2.22 -6.05
CA ILE A 27 -0.68 -3.12 -6.84
C ILE A 27 -0.27 -3.07 -8.32
N ILE A 28 -0.09 -1.88 -8.90
CA ILE A 28 0.37 -1.72 -10.29
C ILE A 28 1.73 -2.40 -10.48
N ALA A 29 2.66 -2.17 -9.56
CA ALA A 29 3.98 -2.77 -9.60
C ALA A 29 3.94 -4.31 -9.44
N LEU A 30 3.01 -4.85 -8.64
CA LEU A 30 2.78 -6.29 -8.48
C LEU A 30 2.38 -6.94 -9.81
N PHE A 31 1.46 -6.33 -10.56
CA PHE A 31 1.04 -6.85 -11.86
C PHE A 31 2.12 -6.72 -12.95
N LYS A 32 3.01 -5.72 -12.83
CA LYS A 32 4.16 -5.55 -13.72
C LYS A 32 5.36 -6.44 -13.37
N THR A 33 5.36 -7.07 -12.20
CA THR A 33 6.49 -7.89 -11.74
C THR A 33 6.32 -9.32 -12.24
N GLU A 34 7.26 -9.77 -13.08
CA GLU A 34 7.27 -11.12 -13.67
C GLU A 34 7.43 -12.20 -12.60
N LYS A 35 8.41 -12.03 -11.70
CA LYS A 35 8.68 -12.95 -10.59
C LYS A 35 8.63 -12.21 -9.26
N THR A 36 7.74 -12.66 -8.38
CA THR A 36 7.65 -12.18 -7.00
C THR A 36 8.34 -13.14 -6.05
N ASN A 37 8.79 -12.65 -4.90
CA ASN A 37 9.28 -13.51 -3.82
C ASN A 37 8.09 -14.16 -3.11
N GLY A 38 7.71 -15.37 -3.55
CA GLY A 38 6.47 -16.04 -3.16
C GLY A 38 5.32 -15.81 -4.17
N PRO A 39 4.12 -16.35 -3.92
CA PRO A 39 3.03 -16.30 -4.88
C PRO A 39 2.43 -14.89 -4.99
N ARG A 40 2.05 -14.48 -6.21
CA ARG A 40 1.51 -13.13 -6.50
C ARG A 40 0.26 -12.79 -5.68
N TRP A 41 -0.62 -13.76 -5.44
CA TRP A 41 -1.86 -13.55 -4.68
C TRP A 41 -1.60 -13.22 -3.20
N LEU A 42 -0.54 -13.76 -2.61
CA LEU A 42 -0.16 -13.47 -1.23
C LEU A 42 0.25 -12.01 -1.09
N TRP A 43 1.03 -11.49 -2.02
CA TRP A 43 1.42 -10.08 -2.05
C TRP A 43 0.22 -9.15 -2.21
N LEU A 44 -0.77 -9.53 -3.03
CA LEU A 44 -2.00 -8.75 -3.15
C LEU A 44 -2.72 -8.61 -1.81
N LEU A 45 -2.85 -9.72 -1.05
CA LEU A 45 -3.44 -9.68 0.29
C LEU A 45 -2.61 -8.81 1.24
N ILE A 46 -1.29 -8.97 1.24
CA ILE A 46 -0.39 -8.20 2.11
C ILE A 46 -0.55 -6.69 1.84
N ILE A 47 -0.55 -6.28 0.57
CA ILE A 47 -0.71 -4.88 0.15
C ILE A 47 -2.06 -4.30 0.61
N LEU A 48 -3.15 -5.08 0.57
CA LEU A 48 -4.49 -4.61 0.92
C LEU A 48 -4.78 -4.60 2.42
N PHE A 49 -4.22 -5.54 3.19
CA PHE A 49 -4.62 -5.77 4.58
C PHE A 49 -3.59 -5.35 5.63
N VAL A 50 -2.33 -5.10 5.25
CA VAL A 50 -1.24 -4.79 6.20
C VAL A 50 -0.89 -3.29 6.19
N SER A 51 -1.89 -2.44 5.95
CA SER A 51 -1.77 -0.96 5.99
C SER A 51 -0.55 -0.45 5.21
N MET A 52 0.28 0.44 5.77
CA MET A 52 1.46 0.98 5.09
C MET A 52 2.57 -0.07 4.92
N ILE A 53 2.67 -1.03 5.84
CA ILE A 53 3.74 -2.03 5.85
C ILE A 53 3.64 -2.95 4.63
N GLY A 54 2.43 -3.34 4.22
CA GLY A 54 2.23 -4.24 3.09
C GLY A 54 2.79 -3.72 1.75
N PRO A 55 2.34 -2.54 1.30
CA PRO A 55 2.88 -1.86 0.12
C PRO A 55 4.40 -1.61 0.20
N VAL A 56 4.92 -1.13 1.35
CA VAL A 56 6.36 -0.89 1.54
C VAL A 56 7.14 -2.20 1.42
N ALA A 57 6.70 -3.26 2.10
CA ALA A 57 7.36 -4.56 2.04
C ALA A 57 7.37 -5.13 0.62
N PHE A 58 6.30 -4.93 -0.16
CA PHE A 58 6.29 -5.36 -1.56
C PHE A 58 7.41 -4.70 -2.38
N PHE A 59 7.65 -3.41 -2.19
CA PHE A 59 8.72 -2.70 -2.91
C PHE A 59 10.13 -3.12 -2.47
N ILE A 60 10.34 -3.41 -1.19
CA ILE A 60 11.65 -3.78 -0.65
C ILE A 60 11.99 -5.24 -0.96
N ILE A 61 11.06 -6.17 -0.65
CA ILE A 61 11.32 -7.61 -0.71
C ILE A 61 10.35 -8.37 -1.62
N GLY A 62 9.22 -7.80 -2.05
CA GLY A 62 8.24 -8.53 -2.86
C GLY A 62 8.64 -8.70 -4.32
N ARG A 63 9.41 -7.75 -4.86
CA ARG A 63 9.94 -7.80 -6.23
C ARG A 63 11.23 -8.62 -6.24
N ARG A 64 11.25 -9.72 -6.99
CA ARG A 64 12.52 -10.41 -7.27
C ARG A 64 13.22 -9.60 -8.37
N GLN A 65 14.22 -8.82 -7.97
CA GLN A 65 15.16 -8.22 -8.91
C GLN A 65 16.03 -9.38 -9.39
N GLU A 66 15.96 -9.70 -10.69
CA GLU A 66 16.98 -10.57 -11.29
C GLU A 66 18.32 -9.84 -11.33
#